data_AF-A0A9Q0X0K8-F1
#
_entry.id   AF-A0A9Q0X0K8-F1
#
_cell.length_a   1.000
_cell.length_b   1.000
_cell.length_c   1.000
_cell.angle_alpha   90.00
_cell.angle_beta   90.00
_cell.angle_gamma   90.00
#
_symmetry.space_group_name_H-M   'P 1'
#
loop_
_entity.id
_entity.type
_entity.pdbx_description
1 polymer ?
#
loop_
_entity_poly.entity_id
_entity_poly.type
_entity_poly.pdbx_seq_one_letter_code
_entity_poly.pdbx_strand_id
1 'polypeptide(L)'
;MKVLAGNSHFAPWRTMFSSMLGNFWRKHLKKPFFDARYGEYAERMSAEELEVGKQWLSDTFYLIRCEDDALPNIKWVLDLARAAVLRHGVRGLVIDPYNELDHQRLANMTETEYVSQMLTLVKRFAQHHACHVWLVAHPRQLQNWSGQPPNLYDISGSAHFVNKCDNGIVIHRNRNPKAGPIDQVQVLVRKVRNKVVGTIGDAFLSYNRVTGEFMNVDNSAGSDNQGFKPPHGS
;
A
#
# COMPACT_ATOMS: atom_id res chain seq x y z
N MET A 1 -7.13 5.58 10.65
CA MET A 1 -7.18 4.47 9.69
C MET A 1 -7.69 4.97 8.35
N LYS A 2 -6.98 4.68 7.24
CA LYS A 2 -7.44 5.00 5.89
C LYS A 2 -7.94 3.74 5.23
N VAL A 3 -9.25 3.67 5.02
CA VAL A 3 -9.85 2.59 4.23
C VAL A 3 -10.38 3.14 2.93
N LEU A 4 -9.81 2.66 1.82
CA LEU A 4 -10.20 3.03 0.46
C LEU A 4 -11.01 1.89 -0.14
N ALA A 5 -12.24 2.18 -0.52
CA ALA A 5 -13.13 1.32 -1.29
C ALA A 5 -13.49 2.07 -2.59
N GLY A 6 -13.59 1.45 -3.77
CA GLY A 6 -13.81 2.19 -5.04
C GLY A 6 -15.27 2.55 -5.43
N ASN A 7 -15.48 3.82 -5.82
CA ASN A 7 -16.46 4.38 -6.79
C ASN A 7 -17.85 5.02 -6.45
N SER A 8 -17.84 6.31 -6.00
CA SER A 8 -18.83 7.44 -6.01
C SER A 8 -19.94 7.79 -4.95
N HIS A 9 -19.85 9.05 -4.48
CA HIS A 9 -20.81 9.89 -3.72
C HIS A 9 -20.62 10.03 -2.19
N PHE A 10 -20.68 11.30 -1.77
CA PHE A 10 -20.67 11.92 -0.42
C PHE A 10 -19.39 12.70 -0.05
N ALA A 11 -19.52 14.04 -0.07
CA ALA A 11 -18.63 15.01 0.57
C ALA A 11 -19.35 15.56 1.82
N PRO A 12 -18.65 15.80 2.97
CA PRO A 12 -17.77 16.97 3.09
C PRO A 12 -16.55 16.76 4.03
N TRP A 13 -15.30 16.80 3.52
CA TRP A 13 -14.11 16.56 4.36
C TRP A 13 -12.90 17.40 3.85
N ARG A 14 -12.44 18.42 4.61
CA ARG A 14 -11.44 19.40 4.10
C ARG A 14 -9.97 19.13 4.45
N THR A 15 -9.62 18.66 5.66
CA THR A 15 -8.20 18.75 6.10
C THR A 15 -7.35 17.52 5.77
N MET A 16 -7.81 16.31 6.11
CA MET A 16 -7.07 15.07 5.81
C MET A 16 -7.38 14.54 4.40
N PHE A 17 -8.53 14.93 3.82
CA PHE A 17 -8.74 14.76 2.38
C PHE A 17 -7.67 15.56 1.65
N SER A 18 -7.46 16.85 1.96
CA SER A 18 -6.43 17.70 1.32
C SER A 18 -4.99 17.17 1.38
N SER A 19 -4.57 16.47 2.45
CA SER A 19 -3.20 15.90 2.51
C SER A 19 -3.06 14.60 1.71
N MET A 20 -4.11 13.79 1.63
CA MET A 20 -4.17 12.61 0.76
C MET A 20 -4.34 13.04 -0.71
N LEU A 21 -5.16 14.08 -0.95
CA LEU A 21 -5.36 14.77 -2.21
C LEU A 21 -4.06 15.31 -2.76
N GLY A 22 -3.37 16.14 -1.96
CA GLY A 22 -2.11 16.75 -2.33
C GLY A 22 -1.01 15.73 -2.56
N ASN A 23 -1.14 14.49 -2.07
CA ASN A 23 -0.19 13.41 -2.33
C ASN A 23 -0.54 12.58 -3.56
N PHE A 24 -1.80 12.22 -3.79
CA PHE A 24 -2.20 11.46 -4.99
C PHE A 24 -2.22 12.35 -6.22
N TRP A 25 -2.81 13.53 -6.10
CA TRP A 25 -3.01 14.44 -7.21
C TRP A 25 -1.71 15.13 -7.64
N ARG A 26 -0.79 15.41 -6.71
CA ARG A 26 0.60 15.82 -7.04
C ARG A 26 1.34 14.76 -7.86
N LYS A 27 1.11 13.46 -7.60
CA LYS A 27 1.70 12.39 -8.41
C LYS A 27 1.06 12.32 -9.80
N HIS A 28 -0.25 12.53 -9.86
CA HIS A 28 -0.99 12.53 -11.13
C HIS A 28 -0.59 13.71 -12.03
N LEU A 29 -0.48 14.92 -11.47
CA LEU A 29 -0.13 16.15 -12.19
C LEU A 29 1.37 16.46 -12.24
N LYS A 30 2.21 15.73 -11.48
CA LYS A 30 3.65 15.98 -11.32
C LYS A 30 4.02 17.37 -10.77
N LYS A 31 3.12 18.02 -10.04
CA LYS A 31 3.28 19.39 -9.49
C LYS A 31 3.18 19.46 -7.96
N PRO A 32 4.15 20.05 -7.23
CA PRO A 32 4.18 20.07 -5.77
C PRO A 32 3.01 20.82 -5.12
N PHE A 33 2.65 20.40 -3.89
CA PHE A 33 1.56 20.99 -3.09
C PHE A 33 2.03 22.12 -2.15
N PHE A 34 3.26 22.03 -1.62
CA PHE A 34 3.89 23.03 -0.77
C PHE A 34 5.03 23.72 -1.51
N ASP A 35 5.32 24.99 -1.18
CA ASP A 35 6.54 25.67 -1.64
C ASP A 35 7.75 24.86 -1.20
N ALA A 36 8.52 24.36 -2.16
CA ALA A 36 9.68 23.53 -1.85
C ALA A 36 10.76 24.41 -1.21
N ARG A 37 11.14 24.12 0.05
CA ARG A 37 12.39 24.66 0.62
C ARG A 37 13.66 24.07 -0.04
N TYR A 38 13.51 23.13 -0.97
CA TYR A 38 14.59 22.30 -1.51
C TYR A 38 14.45 21.97 -3.02
N GLY A 39 13.72 22.76 -3.80
CA GLY A 39 13.55 22.46 -5.22
C GLY A 39 13.24 23.70 -6.05
N GLU A 40 14.23 24.11 -6.83
CA GLU A 40 14.13 25.11 -7.88
C GLU A 40 13.03 24.74 -8.90
N TYR A 41 12.23 25.73 -9.32
CA TYR A 41 11.34 25.76 -10.50
C TYR A 41 10.24 24.69 -10.67
N ALA A 42 9.67 24.13 -9.61
CA ALA A 42 8.46 23.30 -9.76
C ALA A 42 7.19 24.15 -9.60
N GLU A 43 6.44 24.35 -10.69
CA GLU A 43 5.18 25.11 -10.70
C GLU A 43 4.15 24.46 -9.75
N ARG A 44 3.64 25.25 -8.81
CA ARG A 44 2.62 24.81 -7.85
C ARG A 44 1.32 24.52 -8.59
N MET A 45 0.60 23.51 -8.12
CA MET A 45 -0.74 23.19 -8.63
C MET A 45 -1.70 24.39 -8.47
N SER A 46 -2.46 24.70 -9.52
CA SER A 46 -3.45 25.77 -9.48
C SER A 46 -4.66 25.39 -8.62
N ALA A 47 -5.48 26.38 -8.23
CA ALA A 47 -6.70 26.11 -7.48
C ALA A 47 -7.71 25.29 -8.31
N GLU A 48 -7.78 25.54 -9.61
CA GLU A 48 -8.64 24.83 -10.56
C GLU A 48 -8.18 23.38 -10.72
N GLU A 49 -6.88 23.16 -10.93
CA GLU A 49 -6.28 21.83 -10.98
C GLU A 49 -6.60 21.05 -9.70
N LEU A 50 -6.54 21.70 -8.53
CA LEU A 50 -6.88 21.08 -7.25
C LEU A 50 -8.35 20.64 -7.18
N GLU A 51 -9.30 21.48 -7.62
CA GLU A 51 -10.73 21.14 -7.60
C GLU A 51 -11.07 19.98 -8.55
N VAL A 52 -10.46 19.96 -9.74
CA VAL A 52 -10.57 18.81 -10.67
C VAL A 52 -10.08 17.53 -9.99
N GLY A 53 -8.97 17.61 -9.25
CA GLY A 53 -8.44 16.48 -8.49
C GLY A 53 -9.34 15.99 -7.37
N LYS A 54 -10.05 16.91 -6.70
CA LYS A 54 -11.04 16.55 -5.68
C LYS A 54 -12.19 15.77 -6.28
N GLN A 55 -12.71 16.24 -7.42
CA GLN A 55 -13.81 15.58 -8.10
C GLN A 55 -13.40 14.17 -8.53
N TRP A 56 -12.27 14.03 -9.21
CA TRP A 56 -11.75 12.72 -9.63
C TRP A 56 -11.57 11.75 -8.46
N LEU A 57 -11.03 12.22 -7.32
CA LEU A 57 -10.88 11.37 -6.14
C LEU A 57 -12.22 10.97 -5.51
N SER A 58 -13.18 11.89 -5.44
CA SER A 58 -14.51 11.61 -4.90
C SER A 58 -15.29 10.62 -5.78
N ASP A 59 -15.02 10.63 -7.09
CA ASP A 59 -15.61 9.70 -8.03
C ASP A 59 -14.94 8.33 -7.94
N THR A 60 -13.62 8.29 -7.72
CA THR A 60 -12.83 7.05 -7.75
C THR A 60 -12.76 6.33 -6.40
N PHE A 61 -12.74 7.06 -5.27
CA PHE A 61 -12.47 6.50 -3.94
C PHE A 61 -13.55 6.88 -2.90
N TYR A 62 -14.03 5.87 -2.21
CA TYR A 62 -14.71 5.94 -0.93
C TYR A 62 -13.73 5.84 0.22
N LEU A 63 -13.77 6.85 1.07
CA LEU A 63 -13.08 6.81 2.34
C LEU A 63 -14.03 6.31 3.43
N ILE A 64 -13.67 5.19 4.03
CA ILE A 64 -14.26 4.75 5.30
C ILE A 64 -13.44 5.39 6.42
N ARG A 65 -14.09 6.25 7.23
CA ARG A 65 -13.50 6.89 8.40
C ARG A 65 -14.37 6.58 9.62
N CYS A 66 -13.70 6.36 10.75
CA CYS A 66 -14.37 6.32 12.04
C CYS A 66 -14.55 7.77 12.51
N GLU A 67 -15.73 8.11 13.00
CA GLU A 67 -15.92 9.34 13.77
C GLU A 67 -15.20 9.19 15.13
N ASP A 68 -14.81 10.32 15.73
CA ASP A 68 -13.78 10.42 16.78
C ASP A 68 -14.04 9.57 18.04
N ASP A 69 -15.28 9.10 18.25
CA ASP A 69 -15.69 8.35 19.46
C ASP A 69 -15.70 6.82 19.30
N ALA A 70 -15.44 6.28 18.10
CA ALA A 70 -15.43 4.84 17.85
C ALA A 70 -14.05 4.33 17.41
N LEU A 71 -13.63 3.23 18.02
CA LEU A 71 -12.42 2.50 17.68
C LEU A 71 -12.76 1.44 16.62
N PRO A 72 -12.25 1.54 15.36
CA PRO A 72 -12.68 0.66 14.30
C PRO A 72 -12.05 -0.73 14.46
N ASN A 73 -12.85 -1.73 14.83
CA ASN A 73 -12.45 -3.13 14.74
C ASN A 73 -12.60 -3.66 13.31
N ILE A 74 -11.98 -4.80 13.02
CA ILE A 74 -11.99 -5.37 11.66
C ILE A 74 -13.40 -5.68 11.14
N LYS A 75 -14.31 -6.13 12.01
CA LYS A 75 -15.67 -6.50 11.60
C LYS A 75 -16.43 -5.28 11.10
N TRP A 76 -16.32 -4.16 11.82
CA TRP A 76 -16.91 -2.88 11.41
C TRP A 76 -16.38 -2.42 10.04
N VAL A 77 -15.06 -2.52 9.82
CA VAL A 77 -14.45 -2.19 8.52
C VAL A 77 -15.01 -3.05 7.39
N LEU A 78 -15.09 -4.37 7.60
CA LEU A 78 -15.59 -5.31 6.60
C LEU A 78 -17.11 -5.15 6.36
N ASP A 79 -17.89 -4.76 7.37
CA ASP A 79 -19.32 -4.48 7.22
C ASP A 79 -19.55 -3.21 6.38
N LEU A 80 -18.76 -2.15 6.57
CA LEU A 80 -18.80 -0.96 5.71
C LEU A 80 -18.29 -1.24 4.30
N ALA A 81 -17.18 -1.98 4.17
CA ALA A 81 -16.67 -2.39 2.87
C ALA A 81 -17.70 -3.26 2.13
N ARG A 82 -18.44 -4.13 2.82
CA ARG A 82 -19.54 -4.90 2.25
C ARG A 82 -20.62 -3.99 1.68
N ALA A 83 -21.06 -2.99 2.45
CA ALA A 83 -22.05 -2.03 1.97
C ALA A 83 -21.54 -1.30 0.72
N ALA A 84 -20.27 -0.91 0.69
CA ALA A 84 -19.67 -0.24 -0.45
C ALA A 84 -19.56 -1.17 -1.68
N VAL A 85 -19.21 -2.44 -1.51
CA VAL A 85 -19.25 -3.45 -2.60
C VAL A 85 -20.66 -3.59 -3.16
N LEU A 86 -21.66 -3.77 -2.30
CA LEU A 86 -23.03 -4.07 -2.72
C LEU A 86 -23.73 -2.87 -3.35
N ARG A 87 -23.48 -1.65 -2.87
CA ARG A 87 -24.13 -0.43 -3.36
C ARG A 87 -23.41 0.17 -4.55
N HIS A 88 -22.09 0.01 -4.62
CA HIS A 88 -21.25 0.81 -5.51
C HIS A 88 -20.30 -0.02 -6.37
N GLY A 89 -20.31 -1.34 -6.23
CA GLY A 89 -19.50 -2.23 -7.05
C GLY A 89 -18.00 -2.16 -6.74
N VAL A 90 -17.61 -1.71 -5.54
CA VAL A 90 -16.22 -1.70 -5.08
C VAL A 90 -15.56 -3.06 -5.29
N ARG A 91 -14.37 -3.09 -5.91
CA ARG A 91 -13.56 -4.31 -6.09
C ARG A 91 -12.19 -4.27 -5.44
N GLY A 92 -11.83 -3.16 -4.79
CA GLY A 92 -10.59 -2.99 -4.06
C GLY A 92 -10.84 -2.44 -2.67
N LEU A 93 -10.18 -3.00 -1.66
CA LEU A 93 -10.19 -2.54 -0.28
C LEU A 93 -8.75 -2.36 0.19
N VAL A 94 -8.38 -1.18 0.67
CA VAL A 94 -7.07 -0.96 1.31
C VAL A 94 -7.28 -0.71 2.79
N ILE A 95 -6.58 -1.43 3.66
CA ILE A 95 -6.58 -1.23 5.11
C ILE A 95 -5.16 -0.80 5.52
N ASP A 96 -4.99 0.47 5.87
CA ASP A 96 -3.69 1.07 6.14
C ASP A 96 -3.71 2.04 7.35
N PRO A 97 -2.88 1.80 8.40
CA PRO A 97 -2.16 0.57 8.73
C PRO A 97 -3.01 -0.39 9.60
N TYR A 98 -2.76 -1.71 9.57
CA TYR A 98 -3.57 -2.65 10.37
C TYR A 98 -3.44 -2.43 11.89
N ASN A 99 -2.34 -1.85 12.36
CA ASN A 99 -2.07 -1.58 13.77
C ASN A 99 -3.03 -0.54 14.38
N GLU A 100 -3.71 0.26 13.55
CA GLU A 100 -4.71 1.22 14.02
C GLU A 100 -6.09 0.59 14.24
N LEU A 101 -6.26 -0.70 13.90
CA LEU A 101 -7.49 -1.41 14.22
C LEU A 101 -7.55 -1.70 15.71
N ASP A 102 -8.73 -1.47 16.28
CA ASP A 102 -8.97 -1.84 17.67
C ASP A 102 -8.95 -3.35 17.84
N HIS A 103 -8.04 -3.79 18.71
CA HIS A 103 -7.82 -5.19 19.00
C HIS A 103 -8.70 -5.58 20.18
N GLN A 104 -9.97 -5.86 19.89
CA GLN A 104 -10.95 -6.38 20.86
C GLN A 104 -10.63 -7.83 21.21
N ARG A 105 -9.52 -8.02 21.91
CA ARG A 105 -9.00 -9.33 22.30
C ARG A 105 -9.67 -9.76 23.60
N LEU A 106 -10.29 -10.94 23.59
CA LEU A 106 -10.81 -11.56 24.80
C LEU A 106 -9.64 -11.84 25.77
N ALA A 107 -9.89 -11.78 27.08
CA ALA A 107 -8.85 -11.90 28.10
C ALA A 107 -8.01 -13.19 28.02
N ASN A 108 -8.62 -14.28 27.51
CA ASN A 108 -7.99 -15.58 27.34
C ASN A 108 -7.42 -15.83 25.93
N MET A 109 -7.40 -14.82 25.06
CA MET A 109 -6.96 -14.97 23.68
C MET A 109 -5.56 -14.38 23.48
N THR A 110 -4.67 -15.11 22.82
CA THR A 110 -3.34 -14.59 22.45
C THR A 110 -3.43 -13.61 21.28
N GLU A 111 -2.45 -12.72 21.14
CA GLU A 111 -2.36 -11.81 19.99
C GLU A 111 -2.28 -12.58 18.66
N THR A 112 -1.53 -13.69 18.65
CA THR A 112 -1.39 -14.55 17.46
C THR A 112 -2.72 -15.18 17.05
N GLU A 113 -3.52 -15.68 18.00
CA GLU A 113 -4.86 -16.20 17.70
C GLU A 113 -5.77 -15.10 17.17
N TYR A 114 -5.75 -13.91 17.79
CA TYR A 114 -6.54 -12.76 17.35
C TYR A 114 -6.21 -12.39 15.90
N VAL A 115 -4.93 -12.21 15.59
CA VAL A 115 -4.46 -11.89 14.23
C VAL A 115 -4.86 -12.99 13.26
N SER A 116 -4.75 -14.25 13.65
CA SER A 116 -5.20 -15.39 12.84
C SER A 116 -6.69 -15.32 12.49
N GLN A 117 -7.54 -15.00 13.47
CA GLN A 117 -9.00 -14.88 13.26
C GLN A 117 -9.33 -13.66 12.37
N MET A 118 -8.75 -12.51 12.66
CA MET A 118 -8.89 -11.28 11.87
C MET A 118 -8.53 -11.51 10.40
N LEU A 119 -7.37 -12.11 10.12
CA LEU A 119 -6.93 -12.42 8.75
C LEU A 119 -7.86 -13.42 8.05
N THR A 120 -8.51 -14.31 8.81
CA THR A 120 -9.52 -15.23 8.25
C THR A 120 -10.76 -14.47 7.80
N LEU A 121 -11.23 -13.51 8.59
CA LEU A 121 -12.36 -12.65 8.22
C LEU A 121 -12.04 -11.84 6.96
N VAL A 122 -10.85 -11.25 6.89
CA VAL A 122 -10.38 -10.50 5.72
C VAL A 122 -10.33 -11.40 4.47
N LYS A 123 -9.75 -12.60 4.58
CA LYS A 123 -9.66 -13.54 3.45
C LYS A 123 -11.04 -13.98 2.98
N ARG A 124 -11.95 -14.31 3.90
CA ARG A 124 -13.33 -14.69 3.59
C ARG A 124 -14.07 -13.55 2.89
N PHE A 125 -13.92 -12.32 3.36
CA PHE A 125 -14.49 -11.15 2.70
C PHE A 125 -14.00 -11.02 1.26
N ALA A 126 -12.68 -11.09 1.05
CA ALA A 126 -12.07 -10.98 -0.28
C ALA A 126 -12.65 -12.03 -1.25
N GLN A 127 -12.77 -13.27 -0.80
CA GLN A 127 -13.32 -14.37 -1.59
C GLN A 127 -14.82 -14.21 -1.87
N HIS A 128 -15.62 -13.92 -0.84
CA HIS A 128 -17.08 -13.86 -0.95
C HIS A 128 -17.57 -12.67 -1.79
N HIS A 129 -16.83 -11.56 -1.76
CA HIS A 129 -17.17 -10.34 -2.47
C HIS A 129 -16.36 -10.12 -3.75
N ALA A 130 -15.53 -11.11 -4.13
CA ALA A 130 -14.58 -11.00 -5.23
C ALA A 130 -13.78 -9.68 -5.20
N CYS A 131 -13.38 -9.24 -4.00
CA CYS A 131 -12.75 -7.95 -3.75
C CYS A 131 -11.26 -8.17 -3.41
N HIS A 132 -10.38 -7.40 -4.05
CA HIS A 132 -8.96 -7.45 -3.75
C HIS A 132 -8.66 -6.63 -2.48
N VAL A 133 -8.16 -7.27 -1.43
CA VAL A 133 -7.87 -6.61 -0.15
C VAL A 133 -6.38 -6.45 0.06
N TRP A 134 -5.93 -5.19 0.17
CA TRP A 134 -4.60 -4.81 0.61
C TRP A 134 -4.61 -4.57 2.12
N LEU A 135 -3.72 -5.24 2.85
CA LEU A 135 -3.52 -5.03 4.28
C LEU A 135 -2.09 -4.54 4.50
N VAL A 136 -1.93 -3.30 4.94
CA VAL A 136 -0.61 -2.69 5.15
C VAL A 136 -0.15 -2.95 6.58
N ALA A 137 1.01 -3.59 6.70
CA ALA A 137 1.58 -4.01 7.96
C ALA A 137 3.00 -3.48 8.14
N HIS A 138 3.27 -2.94 9.33
CA HIS A 138 4.60 -2.48 9.69
C HIS A 138 5.42 -3.62 10.29
N PRO A 139 6.71 -3.74 9.92
CA PRO A 139 7.61 -4.64 10.60
C PRO A 139 7.78 -4.20 12.05
N ARG A 140 8.09 -5.15 12.94
CA ARG A 140 8.54 -4.87 14.30
C ARG A 140 9.79 -4.00 14.26
N GLN A 141 10.05 -3.28 15.33
CA GLN A 141 11.33 -2.62 15.50
C GLN A 141 12.45 -3.67 15.53
N LEU A 142 13.25 -3.71 14.47
CA LEU A 142 14.40 -4.61 14.37
C LEU A 142 15.57 -4.03 15.17
N GLN A 143 15.99 -4.73 16.21
CA GLN A 143 17.20 -4.38 16.97
C GLN A 143 18.43 -4.57 16.06
N ASN A 144 19.36 -3.62 16.07
CA ASN A 144 20.59 -3.65 15.25
C ASN A 144 20.34 -3.83 13.74
N TRP A 145 19.26 -3.23 13.23
CA TRP A 145 18.92 -3.32 11.82
C TRP A 145 20.04 -2.77 10.92
N SER A 146 20.52 -3.60 10.00
CA SER A 146 21.64 -3.30 9.10
C SER A 146 21.25 -2.50 7.85
N GLY A 147 19.99 -2.05 7.74
CA GLY A 147 19.49 -1.32 6.58
C GLY A 147 19.01 -2.21 5.43
N GLN A 148 18.90 -3.52 5.66
CA GLN A 148 18.42 -4.49 4.66
C GLN A 148 16.89 -4.60 4.63
N PRO A 149 16.27 -4.98 3.50
CA PRO A 149 14.82 -5.20 3.44
C PRO A 149 14.32 -6.15 4.54
N PRO A 150 13.22 -5.84 5.24
CA PRO A 150 12.65 -6.76 6.22
C PRO A 150 12.06 -7.99 5.52
N ASN A 151 12.00 -9.10 6.25
CA ASN A 151 11.30 -10.31 5.85
C ASN A 151 9.79 -10.17 6.16
N LEU A 152 8.95 -10.92 5.44
CA LEU A 152 7.51 -11.00 5.75
C LEU A 152 7.24 -11.54 7.17
N TYR A 153 8.15 -12.32 7.74
CA TYR A 153 8.05 -12.79 9.13
C TYR A 153 8.36 -11.71 10.17
N ASP A 154 8.90 -10.56 9.77
CA ASP A 154 9.23 -9.46 10.68
C ASP A 154 7.99 -8.63 11.07
N ILE A 155 6.81 -8.95 10.55
CA ILE A 155 5.56 -8.25 10.90
C ILE A 155 5.23 -8.45 12.39
N SER A 156 4.76 -7.38 13.05
CA SER A 156 4.35 -7.44 14.45
C SER A 156 3.17 -8.39 14.69
N GLY A 157 3.12 -8.97 15.88
CA GLY A 157 1.98 -9.75 16.37
C GLY A 157 1.87 -11.21 15.90
N SER A 158 2.17 -11.58 14.65
CA SER A 158 2.01 -12.99 14.22
C SER A 158 2.70 -13.41 12.92
N ALA A 159 3.18 -14.66 12.85
CA ALA A 159 3.58 -15.29 11.58
C ALA A 159 2.38 -15.59 10.64
N HIS A 160 1.14 -15.48 11.14
CA HIS A 160 -0.05 -15.74 10.35
C HIS A 160 -0.26 -14.80 9.17
N PHE A 161 0.34 -13.60 9.18
CA PHE A 161 0.37 -12.71 8.02
C PHE A 161 0.92 -13.45 6.79
N VAL A 162 2.08 -14.10 6.95
CA VAL A 162 2.69 -14.90 5.88
C VAL A 162 1.85 -16.12 5.57
N ASN A 163 1.34 -16.83 6.58
CA ASN A 163 0.61 -18.08 6.34
C ASN A 163 -0.71 -17.88 5.57
N LYS A 164 -1.41 -16.77 5.82
CA LYS A 164 -2.77 -16.54 5.30
C LYS A 164 -2.84 -15.65 4.05
N CYS A 165 -1.86 -14.77 3.84
CA CYS A 165 -1.84 -13.93 2.63
C CYS A 165 -1.69 -14.79 1.37
N ASP A 166 -2.20 -14.26 0.26
CA ASP A 166 -2.03 -14.85 -1.07
C ASP A 166 -0.78 -14.30 -1.75
N ASN A 167 -0.55 -12.99 -1.64
CA ASN A 167 0.67 -12.32 -2.07
C ASN A 167 1.31 -11.59 -0.89
N GLY A 168 2.64 -11.60 -0.84
CA GLY A 168 3.42 -10.88 0.15
C GLY A 168 4.43 -9.98 -0.54
N ILE A 169 4.29 -8.67 -0.33
CA ILE A 169 5.13 -7.65 -0.94
C ILE A 169 5.79 -6.85 0.17
N VAL A 170 7.10 -6.68 0.07
CA VAL A 170 7.89 -5.80 0.94
C VAL A 170 8.23 -4.54 0.16
N ILE A 171 8.00 -3.38 0.77
CA ILE A 171 8.44 -2.09 0.24
C ILE A 171 9.60 -1.62 1.11
N HIS A 172 10.77 -1.47 0.52
CA HIS A 172 11.98 -1.06 1.22
C HIS A 172 12.59 0.19 0.60
N ARG A 173 13.01 1.13 1.46
CA ARG A 173 13.71 2.35 1.06
C ARG A 173 15.05 2.39 1.76
N ASN A 174 16.12 2.53 0.99
CA ASN A 174 17.44 2.73 1.55
C ASN A 174 17.50 4.09 2.28
N ARG A 175 18.01 4.06 3.51
CA ARG A 175 18.20 5.26 4.35
C ARG A 175 19.68 5.61 4.55
N ASN A 176 20.58 4.75 4.07
CA ASN A 176 22.02 4.92 4.20
C ASN A 176 22.64 5.31 2.85
N PRO A 177 23.10 6.56 2.66
CA PRO A 177 23.75 7.00 1.43
C PRO A 177 24.96 6.16 1.04
N LYS A 178 25.64 5.55 2.02
CA LYS A 178 26.82 4.69 1.78
C LYS A 178 26.44 3.30 1.24
N ALA A 179 25.19 2.87 1.44
CA ALA A 179 24.70 1.56 1.03
C ALA A 179 24.07 1.56 -0.37
N GLY A 180 23.85 2.73 -0.98
CA GLY A 180 23.25 2.87 -2.31
C GLY A 180 22.40 4.14 -2.48
N PRO A 181 21.68 4.28 -3.61
CA PRO A 181 20.84 5.44 -3.88
C PRO A 181 19.72 5.57 -2.83
N ILE A 182 19.46 6.79 -2.35
CA ILE A 182 18.51 7.09 -1.27
C ILE A 182 17.10 7.45 -1.77
N ASP A 183 16.98 7.60 -3.08
CA ASP A 183 15.79 7.83 -3.88
C ASP A 183 15.27 6.54 -4.52
N GLN A 184 16.06 5.46 -4.53
CA GLN A 184 15.60 4.16 -4.99
C GLN A 184 14.71 3.46 -3.93
N VAL A 185 13.64 2.84 -4.42
CA VAL A 185 12.69 2.04 -3.65
C VAL A 185 12.64 0.65 -4.23
N GLN A 186 12.80 -0.34 -3.36
CA GLN A 186 12.75 -1.75 -3.71
C GLN A 186 11.33 -2.27 -3.45
N VAL A 187 10.74 -2.90 -4.45
CA VAL A 187 9.47 -3.61 -4.39
C VAL A 187 9.80 -5.09 -4.49
N LEU A 188 9.72 -5.80 -3.36
CA LEU A 188 10.17 -7.19 -3.27
C LEU A 188 8.94 -8.10 -3.11
N VAL A 189 8.59 -8.82 -4.17
CA VAL A 189 7.52 -9.83 -4.14
C VAL A 189 8.09 -11.09 -3.51
N ARG A 190 7.79 -11.30 -2.23
CA ARG A 190 8.37 -12.37 -1.40
C ARG A 190 7.46 -13.59 -1.28
N LYS A 191 6.20 -13.47 -1.67
CA LYS A 191 5.27 -14.61 -1.73
C LYS A 191 4.26 -14.43 -2.86
N VAL A 192 4.04 -15.50 -3.61
CA VAL A 192 2.91 -15.67 -4.53
C VAL A 192 2.31 -17.06 -4.31
N ARG A 193 1.05 -17.14 -3.88
CA ARG A 193 0.37 -18.42 -3.63
C ARG A 193 -0.06 -19.11 -4.92
N ASN A 194 -0.62 -18.35 -5.87
CA ASN A 194 -1.11 -18.89 -7.13
C ASN A 194 -0.15 -18.50 -8.26
N LYS A 195 0.49 -19.50 -8.88
CA LYS A 195 1.46 -19.26 -9.96
C LYS A 195 0.86 -18.54 -11.17
N VAL A 196 -0.46 -18.62 -11.37
CA VAL A 196 -1.16 -17.93 -12.46
C VAL A 196 -1.19 -16.42 -12.24
N VAL A 197 -1.07 -15.92 -10.99
CA VAL A 197 -1.10 -14.48 -10.71
C VAL A 197 0.29 -13.83 -10.71
N GLY A 198 1.37 -14.61 -10.84
CA GLY A 198 2.73 -14.08 -10.97
C GLY A 198 3.82 -14.95 -10.34
N THR A 199 5.01 -14.36 -10.22
CA THR A 199 6.21 -14.99 -9.65
C THR A 199 6.83 -14.12 -8.56
N ILE A 200 7.63 -14.75 -7.70
CA ILE A 200 8.52 -14.04 -6.76
C ILE A 200 9.58 -13.30 -7.57
N GLY A 201 9.97 -12.11 -7.12
CA GLY A 201 10.96 -11.29 -7.80
C GLY A 201 11.08 -9.91 -7.17
N ASP A 202 12.08 -9.17 -7.64
CA ASP A 202 12.42 -7.83 -7.15
C ASP A 202 12.27 -6.83 -8.29
N ALA A 203 11.69 -5.68 -7.98
CA ALA A 203 11.60 -4.54 -8.87
C ALA A 203 12.09 -3.28 -8.16
N PHE A 204 12.56 -2.31 -8.94
CA PHE A 204 13.12 -1.06 -8.44
C PHE A 204 12.37 0.10 -9.05
N LEU A 205 12.01 1.06 -8.20
CA LEU A 205 11.39 2.33 -8.58
C LEU A 205 12.28 3.47 -8.09
N SER A 206 12.34 4.57 -8.84
CA SER A 206 12.91 5.83 -8.35
C SER A 206 11.82 6.66 -7.70
N TYR A 207 12.12 7.34 -6.59
CA TYR A 207 11.19 8.18 -5.85
C TYR A 207 11.60 9.64 -5.95
N ASN A 208 10.83 10.41 -6.71
CA ASN A 208 10.99 11.85 -6.76
C ASN A 208 10.47 12.45 -5.45
N ARG A 209 11.36 13.02 -4.62
CA ARG A 209 10.98 13.58 -3.31
C ARG A 209 10.13 14.85 -3.42
N VAL A 210 10.24 15.58 -4.52
CA VAL A 210 9.51 16.84 -4.76
C VAL A 210 8.05 16.54 -5.10
N THR A 211 7.83 15.65 -6.08
CA THR A 211 6.49 15.27 -6.55
C THR A 211 5.91 14.07 -5.78
N GLY A 212 6.71 13.33 -5.02
CA GLY A 212 6.29 12.08 -4.39
C GLY A 212 5.95 10.95 -5.37
N GLU A 213 6.29 11.11 -6.64
CA GLU A 213 6.06 10.14 -7.71
C GLU A 213 7.04 8.97 -7.61
N PHE A 214 6.56 7.77 -7.94
CA PHE A 214 7.40 6.61 -8.18
C PHE A 214 7.49 6.40 -9.69
N MET A 215 8.71 6.34 -10.22
CA MET A 215 8.96 6.14 -11.65
C MET A 215 9.73 4.85 -11.86
N ASN A 216 9.59 4.26 -13.05
CA ASN A 216 10.43 3.14 -13.44
C ASN A 216 11.90 3.60 -13.46
N VAL A 217 12.79 2.73 -13.01
CA VAL A 217 14.22 2.91 -13.26
C VAL A 217 14.44 2.35 -14.66
N ASP A 218 14.65 3.21 -15.64
CA ASP A 218 14.95 2.77 -17.00
C ASP A 218 16.25 1.96 -16.98
N ASN A 219 16.17 0.65 -17.20
CA ASN A 219 17.32 -0.22 -17.42
C ASN A 219 17.84 -0.01 -18.86
N SER A 220 18.26 1.21 -19.20
CA SER A 220 18.97 1.49 -20.45
C SER A 220 20.43 1.77 -20.14
N ALA A 221 21.15 0.74 -19.70
CA ALA A 221 22.60 0.65 -19.78
C ALA A 221 23.06 -0.82 -19.66
N GLY A 222 23.32 -1.45 -20.81
CA GLY A 222 24.27 -2.56 -20.93
C GLY A 222 23.81 -3.97 -20.55
N SER A 223 23.24 -4.70 -21.51
CA SER A 223 23.73 -6.05 -21.79
C SER A 223 23.54 -6.34 -23.27
N ASP A 224 24.68 -6.42 -23.96
CA ASP A 224 24.80 -6.88 -25.33
C ASP A 224 24.14 -8.24 -25.53
N ASN A 225 23.64 -8.44 -26.75
CA ASN A 225 23.36 -9.75 -27.34
C ASN A 225 24.45 -10.76 -26.98
N GLN A 226 24.17 -11.67 -26.04
CA GLN A 226 24.74 -13.01 -26.08
C GLN A 226 23.63 -14.00 -26.35
N GLY A 227 23.64 -14.48 -27.60
CA GLY A 227 22.70 -15.47 -28.10
C GLY A 227 22.68 -16.71 -27.22
N PHE A 228 21.47 -17.11 -26.87
CA PHE A 228 21.16 -18.42 -26.32
C PHE A 228 21.70 -19.52 -27.26
N LYS A 229 22.74 -20.24 -26.83
CA LYS A 229 23.14 -21.51 -27.46
C LYS A 229 22.59 -22.67 -26.62
N PRO A 230 21.76 -23.56 -27.18
CA PRO A 230 21.28 -24.74 -26.46
C PRO A 230 22.42 -25.74 -26.23
N PRO A 231 22.35 -26.54 -25.15
CA PRO A 231 23.38 -27.53 -24.84
C PRO A 231 23.32 -28.69 -25.84
N HIS A 232 24.48 -29.03 -26.41
CA HIS A 232 24.66 -30.25 -27.17
C HIS A 232 24.50 -31.45 -26.25
N GLY A 233 23.64 -32.39 -26.67
CA GLY A 233 23.51 -33.69 -26.03
C GLY A 233 24.72 -34.59 -26.30
N SER A 234 25.02 -35.40 -25.30
CA SER A 234 25.70 -36.70 -25.41
C SER A 234 25.14 -37.59 -24.32
#